data_AF-A0A926YA67-F1
#
_entry.id   AF-A0A926YA67-F1
#
_cell.length_a   1.000
_cell.length_b   1.000
_cell.length_c   1.000
_cell.angle_alpha   90.00
_cell.angle_beta   90.00
_cell.angle_gamma   90.00
#
_symmetry.space_group_name_H-M   'P 1'
#
loop_
_entity.id
_entity.type
_entity.pdbx_description
1 polymer ?
#
loop_
_entity_poly.entity_id
_entity_poly.type
_entity_poly.pdbx_seq_one_letter_code
_entity_poly.pdbx_strand_id
1 'polypeptide(L)'
;MDTIFQLLLSELQQSTRVKKQNCRDVAERLATEVMEICTGSDRIIASGEMETWATLLAQHRLQQCLRYYKLGSCQGRVQLNNTLGGLVSVYFTIWLRHLSEQAQLTRLEDFLQGFYMEALNTFRQEAHLSKTYHPQTLLELAEYMSFTERYAKRRIPLFNELLGNISPQDISSLETPMPDFWIFNHPEFAEYHQRRQILIVLRAQTFLREET
;
A
#
# COMPACT_ATOMS: atom_id res chain seq x y z
N MET A 1 10.53 1.26 -21.52
CA MET A 1 11.14 1.03 -20.18
C MET A 1 12.16 2.11 -19.86
N ASP A 2 13.16 2.32 -20.72
CA ASP A 2 14.26 3.28 -20.48
C ASP A 2 13.80 4.72 -20.22
N THR A 3 12.79 5.23 -20.93
CA THR A 3 12.27 6.60 -20.74
C THR A 3 11.65 6.82 -19.36
N ILE A 4 10.79 5.89 -18.92
CA ILE A 4 10.15 5.93 -17.60
C ILE A 4 11.18 5.79 -16.47
N PHE A 5 12.12 4.86 -16.63
CA PHE A 5 13.19 4.68 -15.66
C PHE A 5 14.04 5.96 -15.51
N GLN A 6 14.44 6.60 -16.62
CA GLN A 6 15.22 7.84 -16.57
C GLN A 6 14.45 8.99 -15.91
N LEU A 7 13.16 9.14 -16.22
CA LEU A 7 12.28 10.12 -15.56
C LEU A 7 12.24 9.91 -14.04
N LEU A 8 11.99 8.67 -13.61
CA LEU A 8 11.92 8.34 -12.18
C LEU A 8 13.27 8.56 -11.49
N LEU A 9 14.36 8.15 -12.13
CA LEU A 9 15.71 8.29 -11.59
C LEU A 9 16.10 9.77 -11.43
N SER A 10 15.85 10.60 -12.46
CA SER A 10 16.18 12.02 -12.40
C SER A 10 15.41 12.72 -11.29
N GLU A 11 14.11 12.44 -11.18
CA GLU A 11 13.26 13.05 -10.16
C GLU A 11 13.63 12.61 -8.74
N LEU A 12 13.93 11.31 -8.54
CA LEU A 12 14.37 10.80 -7.24
C LEU A 12 15.73 11.41 -6.83
N GLN A 13 16.66 11.60 -7.77
CA GLN A 13 17.94 12.23 -7.48
C GLN A 13 17.80 13.71 -7.14
N GLN A 14 16.85 14.42 -7.75
CA GLN A 14 16.60 15.84 -7.48
C GLN A 14 15.80 16.06 -6.19
N SER A 15 14.85 15.16 -5.89
CA SER A 15 13.91 15.31 -4.77
C SER A 15 14.39 14.67 -3.46
N THR A 16 15.49 13.94 -3.48
CA THR A 16 15.99 13.21 -2.31
C THR A 16 17.48 13.45 -2.06
N ARG A 17 17.96 13.12 -0.86
CA ARG A 17 19.38 13.24 -0.49
C ARG A 17 20.07 11.87 -0.38
N VAL A 18 19.46 10.85 -0.99
CA VAL A 18 19.88 9.46 -0.85
C VAL A 18 21.00 9.15 -1.84
N LYS A 19 21.81 8.12 -1.57
CA LYS A 19 22.84 7.64 -2.49
C LYS A 19 22.22 7.33 -3.86
N LYS A 20 22.95 7.66 -4.93
CA LYS A 20 22.52 7.42 -6.32
C LYS A 20 22.08 5.98 -6.58
N GLN A 21 22.74 5.01 -5.96
CA GLN A 21 22.38 3.60 -6.10
C GLN A 21 20.97 3.31 -5.58
N ASN A 22 20.62 3.81 -4.39
CA ASN A 22 19.29 3.59 -3.82
C ASN A 22 18.20 4.27 -4.68
N CYS A 23 18.48 5.45 -5.25
CA CYS A 23 17.56 6.09 -6.20
C CYS A 23 17.38 5.24 -7.47
N ARG A 24 18.46 4.62 -7.96
CA ARG A 24 18.41 3.70 -9.11
C ARG A 24 17.57 2.47 -8.81
N ASP A 25 17.82 1.81 -7.69
CA ASP A 25 17.13 0.56 -7.32
C ASP A 25 15.62 0.78 -7.18
N VAL A 26 15.22 1.91 -6.57
CA VAL A 26 13.81 2.28 -6.41
C VAL A 26 13.19 2.72 -7.75
N ALA A 27 13.92 3.48 -8.57
CA ALA A 27 13.46 3.86 -9.91
C ALA A 27 13.22 2.63 -10.80
N GLU A 28 14.09 1.63 -10.73
CA GLU A 28 13.98 0.38 -11.49
C GLU A 28 12.76 -0.43 -11.08
N ARG A 29 12.51 -0.59 -9.78
CA ARG A 29 11.30 -1.27 -9.27
C ARG A 29 10.03 -0.55 -9.67
N LEU A 30 9.96 0.76 -9.49
CA LEU A 30 8.80 1.55 -9.89
C LEU A 30 8.56 1.51 -11.40
N ALA A 31 9.62 1.59 -12.21
CA ALA A 31 9.50 1.47 -13.66
C ALA A 31 9.00 0.09 -14.09
N THR A 32 9.50 -0.96 -13.43
CA THR A 32 9.06 -2.34 -13.66
C THR A 32 7.58 -2.51 -13.32
N GLU A 33 7.15 -2.07 -12.12
CA GLU A 33 5.74 -2.09 -11.70
C GLU A 33 4.84 -1.37 -12.73
N VAL A 34 5.25 -0.18 -13.17
CA VAL A 34 4.49 0.62 -14.15
C VAL A 34 4.35 -0.13 -15.47
N MET A 35 5.44 -0.70 -15.98
CA MET A 35 5.42 -1.42 -17.25
C MET A 35 4.60 -2.71 -17.16
N GLU A 36 4.71 -3.48 -16.08
CA GLU A 36 3.90 -4.68 -15.85
C GLU A 36 2.41 -4.35 -15.79
N ILE A 37 2.01 -3.27 -15.09
CA ILE A 37 0.61 -2.83 -15.05
C ILE A 37 0.13 -2.38 -16.44
N CYS A 38 0.91 -1.58 -17.16
CA CYS A 38 0.50 -1.08 -18.48
C CYS A 38 0.42 -2.20 -19.53
N THR A 39 1.32 -3.18 -19.47
CA THR A 39 1.32 -4.33 -20.39
C THR A 39 0.32 -5.41 -20.00
N GLY A 40 -0.09 -5.47 -18.73
CA GLY A 40 -1.15 -6.36 -18.26
C GLY A 40 -2.58 -5.85 -18.51
N SER A 41 -2.75 -4.61 -18.99
CA SER A 41 -4.07 -3.99 -19.18
C SER A 41 -4.50 -3.96 -20.64
N ASP A 42 -5.45 -4.82 -21.00
CA ASP A 42 -6.07 -4.85 -22.35
C ASP A 42 -6.64 -3.50 -22.76
N ARG A 43 -7.17 -2.73 -21.80
CA ARG A 43 -7.71 -1.39 -22.07
C ARG A 43 -6.63 -0.41 -22.51
N ILE A 44 -5.46 -0.43 -21.87
CA ILE A 44 -4.33 0.45 -22.22
C ILE A 44 -3.72 0.03 -23.55
N ILE A 45 -3.65 -1.29 -23.80
CA ILE A 45 -3.16 -1.81 -25.08
C ILE A 45 -4.11 -1.39 -26.21
N ALA A 46 -5.42 -1.57 -26.02
CA ALA A 46 -6.44 -1.23 -27.01
C ALA A 46 -6.52 0.28 -27.29
N SER A 47 -6.14 1.13 -26.35
CA SER A 47 -6.13 2.59 -26.57
C SER A 47 -4.97 3.06 -27.44
N GLY A 48 -3.89 2.28 -27.55
CA GLY A 48 -2.67 2.67 -28.28
C GLY A 48 -1.83 3.76 -27.58
N GLU A 49 -2.21 4.19 -26.37
CA GLU A 49 -1.59 5.31 -25.65
C GLU A 49 -0.66 4.85 -24.51
N MET A 50 0.06 3.74 -24.72
CA MET A 50 0.86 3.09 -23.67
C MET A 50 1.85 4.04 -22.99
N GLU A 51 2.54 4.89 -23.76
CA GLU A 51 3.53 5.83 -23.23
C GLU A 51 2.90 6.90 -22.32
N THR A 52 1.74 7.43 -22.70
CA THR A 52 0.99 8.40 -21.91
C THR A 52 0.54 7.80 -20.58
N TRP A 53 -0.05 6.60 -20.62
CA TRP A 53 -0.49 5.89 -19.41
C TRP A 53 0.67 5.51 -18.50
N ALA A 54 1.77 5.01 -19.06
CA ALA A 54 2.97 4.68 -18.30
C ALA A 54 3.57 5.93 -17.62
N THR A 55 3.63 7.06 -18.32
CA THR A 55 4.14 8.32 -17.77
C THR A 55 3.27 8.82 -16.62
N LEU A 56 1.95 8.86 -16.80
CA LEU A 56 1.02 9.28 -15.76
C LEU A 56 1.09 8.36 -14.53
N LEU A 57 1.14 7.04 -14.75
CA LEU A 57 1.24 6.07 -13.66
C LEU A 57 2.58 6.22 -12.91
N ALA A 58 3.69 6.36 -13.63
CA ALA A 58 5.01 6.56 -13.05
C ALA A 58 5.07 7.83 -12.19
N GLN A 59 4.54 8.95 -12.69
CA GLN A 59 4.46 10.20 -11.93
C GLN A 59 3.63 10.04 -10.67
N HIS A 60 2.48 9.37 -10.76
CA HIS A 60 1.64 9.11 -9.59
C HIS A 60 2.36 8.22 -8.56
N ARG A 61 3.04 7.16 -8.99
CA ARG A 61 3.85 6.28 -8.12
C ARG A 61 4.97 7.04 -7.43
N LEU A 62 5.71 7.85 -8.19
CA LEU A 62 6.77 8.70 -7.68
C LEU A 62 6.24 9.68 -6.63
N GLN A 63 5.14 10.38 -6.91
CA GLN A 63 4.54 11.33 -5.97
C GLN A 63 4.15 10.66 -4.65
N GLN A 64 3.56 9.45 -4.69
CA GLN A 64 3.23 8.70 -3.49
C GLN A 64 4.47 8.30 -2.68
N CYS A 65 5.52 7.82 -3.36
CA CYS A 65 6.80 7.49 -2.71
C CYS A 65 7.42 8.75 -2.08
N LEU A 66 7.51 9.85 -2.83
CA LEU A 66 8.08 11.11 -2.34
C LEU A 66 7.26 11.72 -1.19
N ARG A 67 5.94 11.54 -1.17
CA ARG A 67 5.09 11.95 -0.03
C ARG A 67 5.55 11.26 1.25
N TYR A 68 5.68 9.93 1.23
CA TYR A 68 6.15 9.17 2.38
C TYR A 68 7.61 9.46 2.74
N TYR A 69 8.47 9.71 1.74
CA TYR A 69 9.85 10.11 1.97
C TYR A 69 9.93 11.45 2.72
N LYS A 70 9.14 12.44 2.32
CA LYS A 70 9.07 13.77 2.96
C LYS A 70 8.54 13.70 4.40
N LEU A 71 7.60 12.80 4.68
CA LEU A 71 7.09 12.55 6.03
C LEU A 71 8.16 11.90 6.94
N GLY A 72 9.15 11.20 6.37
CA GLY A 72 10.12 10.46 7.15
C GLY A 72 9.55 9.18 7.77
N SER A 73 10.37 8.45 8.52
CA SER A 73 10.00 7.13 9.06
C SER A 73 8.83 7.20 10.05
N CYS A 74 8.92 8.09 11.06
CA CYS A 74 7.91 8.14 12.12
C CYS A 74 6.57 8.67 11.63
N GLN A 75 6.53 9.85 11.00
CA GLN A 75 5.26 10.42 10.53
C GLN A 75 4.68 9.64 9.36
N GLY A 76 5.53 9.04 8.50
CA GLY A 76 5.07 8.14 7.44
C GLY A 76 4.31 6.94 7.98
N ARG A 77 4.84 6.27 9.01
CA ARG A 77 4.16 5.14 9.67
C ARG A 77 2.86 5.58 10.34
N VAL A 78 2.84 6.74 11.00
CA VAL A 78 1.60 7.34 11.56
C VAL A 78 0.56 7.52 10.46
N GLN A 79 0.95 8.19 9.36
CA GLN A 79 0.04 8.48 8.25
C GLN A 79 -0.51 7.21 7.59
N LEU A 80 0.36 6.22 7.37
CA LEU A 80 -0.04 4.93 6.80
C LEU A 80 -1.03 4.23 7.72
N ASN A 81 -0.70 4.10 9.00
CA ASN A 81 -1.57 3.43 9.96
C ASN A 81 -2.90 4.15 10.14
N ASN A 82 -2.91 5.47 10.11
CA ASN A 82 -4.14 6.27 10.15
C ASN A 82 -5.03 5.99 8.93
N THR A 83 -4.40 5.91 7.75
CA THR A 83 -5.08 5.60 6.49
C THR A 83 -5.68 4.20 6.51
N LEU A 84 -4.89 3.20 6.90
CA LEU A 84 -5.35 1.80 7.01
C LEU A 84 -6.43 1.67 8.09
N GLY A 85 -6.22 2.25 9.25
CA GLY A 85 -7.18 2.24 10.35
C GLY A 85 -8.52 2.84 9.92
N GLY A 86 -8.53 3.95 9.18
CA GLY A 86 -9.75 4.55 8.65
C GLY A 86 -10.47 3.66 7.62
N LEU A 87 -9.71 3.03 6.71
CA LEU A 87 -10.27 2.06 5.77
C LEU A 87 -10.90 0.90 6.52
N VAL A 88 -10.16 0.24 7.41
CA VAL A 88 -10.60 -0.97 8.10
C VAL A 88 -11.71 -0.68 9.12
N SER A 89 -11.67 0.45 9.84
CA SER A 89 -12.65 0.76 10.89
C SER A 89 -14.06 0.91 10.35
N VAL A 90 -14.23 1.48 9.15
CA VAL A 90 -15.55 1.58 8.49
C VAL A 90 -16.17 0.19 8.33
N TYR A 91 -15.37 -0.80 7.93
CA TYR A 91 -15.86 -2.16 7.71
C TYR A 91 -16.02 -2.96 9.02
N PHE A 92 -15.06 -2.82 9.94
CA PHE A 92 -15.09 -3.55 11.21
C PHE A 92 -16.20 -3.07 12.15
N THR A 93 -16.59 -1.80 12.09
CA THR A 93 -17.69 -1.27 12.93
C THR A 93 -19.01 -1.98 12.63
N ILE A 94 -19.24 -2.40 11.38
CA ILE A 94 -20.44 -3.13 10.98
C ILE A 94 -20.38 -4.59 11.47
N TRP A 95 -19.24 -5.25 11.29
CA TRP A 95 -19.05 -6.67 11.62
C TRP A 95 -18.89 -6.96 13.11
N LEU A 96 -18.21 -6.08 13.84
CA LEU A 96 -17.85 -6.30 15.24
C LEU A 96 -18.80 -5.59 16.21
N ARG A 97 -19.95 -5.09 15.74
CA ARG A 97 -20.96 -4.39 16.57
C ARG A 97 -21.39 -5.15 17.82
N HIS A 98 -21.24 -6.47 17.82
CA HIS A 98 -21.62 -7.37 18.91
C HIS A 98 -20.51 -7.55 19.96
N LEU A 99 -19.28 -7.11 19.66
CA LEU A 99 -18.15 -7.18 20.57
C LEU A 99 -18.05 -5.91 21.43
N SER A 100 -17.46 -6.04 22.62
CA SER A 100 -17.05 -4.88 23.42
C SER A 100 -16.01 -4.05 22.70
N GLU A 101 -15.95 -2.74 22.98
CA GLU A 101 -14.99 -1.83 22.33
C GLU A 101 -13.54 -2.35 22.41
N GLN A 102 -13.13 -2.88 23.56
CA GLN A 102 -11.78 -3.44 23.74
C GLN A 102 -11.52 -4.66 22.83
N ALA A 103 -12.52 -5.52 22.65
CA ALA A 103 -12.41 -6.68 21.77
C ALA A 103 -12.40 -6.26 20.28
N GLN A 104 -13.15 -5.22 19.91
CA GLN A 104 -13.09 -4.64 18.55
C GLN A 104 -11.70 -4.10 18.24
N LEU A 105 -11.10 -3.38 19.20
CA LEU A 105 -9.75 -2.83 19.07
C LEU A 105 -8.70 -3.92 18.93
N THR A 106 -8.76 -4.96 19.76
CA THR A 106 -7.80 -6.08 19.71
C THR A 106 -7.87 -6.78 18.35
N ARG A 107 -9.08 -7.04 17.83
CA ARG A 107 -9.26 -7.66 16.50
C ARG A 107 -8.75 -6.78 15.37
N LEU A 108 -8.91 -5.47 15.48
CA LEU A 108 -8.39 -4.52 14.52
C LEU A 108 -6.85 -4.50 14.53
N GLU A 109 -6.24 -4.54 15.70
CA GLU A 109 -4.78 -4.61 15.87
C GLU A 109 -4.21 -5.89 15.25
N ASP A 110 -4.79 -7.06 15.57
CA ASP A 110 -4.38 -8.36 15.00
C ASP A 110 -4.48 -8.35 13.46
N PHE A 111 -5.57 -7.80 12.93
CA PHE A 111 -5.77 -7.67 11.49
C PHE A 111 -4.69 -6.80 10.85
N LEU A 112 -4.44 -5.61 11.41
CA LEU A 112 -3.45 -4.68 10.86
C LEU A 112 -2.04 -5.29 10.90
N GLN A 113 -1.68 -6.00 11.96
CA GLN A 113 -0.39 -6.68 12.06
C GLN A 113 -0.24 -7.76 10.97
N GLY A 114 -1.25 -8.61 10.81
CA GLY A 114 -1.29 -9.59 9.73
C GLY A 114 -1.19 -8.95 8.34
N PHE A 115 -1.89 -7.84 8.15
CA PHE A 115 -1.93 -7.09 6.90
C PHE A 115 -0.57 -6.51 6.52
N TYR A 116 0.20 -5.95 7.47
CA TYR A 116 1.55 -5.44 7.16
C TYR A 116 2.51 -6.54 6.71
N MET A 117 2.44 -7.73 7.32
CA MET A 117 3.24 -8.89 6.92
C MET A 117 2.86 -9.39 5.53
N GLU A 118 1.55 -9.49 5.26
CA GLU A 118 1.04 -9.84 3.93
C GLU A 118 1.50 -8.81 2.90
N ALA A 119 1.33 -7.51 3.16
CA ALA A 119 1.74 -6.44 2.27
C ALA A 119 3.26 -6.46 1.98
N LEU A 120 4.09 -6.79 2.96
CA LEU A 120 5.54 -6.92 2.75
C LEU A 120 5.88 -8.14 1.87
N ASN A 121 5.21 -9.27 2.09
CA ASN A 121 5.40 -10.45 1.25
C ASN A 121 4.94 -10.20 -0.18
N THR A 122 3.79 -9.57 -0.38
CA THR A 122 3.31 -9.19 -1.71
C THR A 122 4.24 -8.17 -2.36
N PHE A 123 4.73 -7.17 -1.61
CA PHE A 123 5.72 -6.22 -2.13
C PHE A 123 6.98 -6.93 -2.62
N ARG A 124 7.50 -7.89 -1.85
CA ARG A 124 8.67 -8.68 -2.26
C ARG A 124 8.43 -9.46 -3.55
N GLN A 125 7.24 -10.03 -3.70
CA GLN A 125 6.86 -10.78 -4.90
C GLN A 125 6.69 -9.86 -6.11
N GLU A 126 5.88 -8.81 -6.00
CA GLU A 126 5.61 -7.86 -7.10
C GLU A 126 6.87 -7.09 -7.52
N ALA A 127 7.81 -6.85 -6.60
CA ALA A 127 9.05 -6.15 -6.90
C ALA A 127 10.26 -7.06 -7.20
N HIS A 128 10.05 -8.38 -7.31
CA HIS A 128 11.10 -9.39 -7.55
C HIS A 128 12.27 -9.32 -6.55
N LEU A 129 11.97 -9.02 -5.29
CA LEU A 129 12.95 -8.89 -4.21
C LEU A 129 13.20 -10.21 -3.47
N SER A 130 14.34 -10.30 -2.78
CA SER A 130 14.65 -11.44 -1.90
C SER A 130 13.56 -11.64 -0.84
N LYS A 131 13.31 -12.89 -0.45
CA LYS A 131 12.43 -13.23 0.68
C LYS A 131 12.88 -12.59 2.00
N THR A 132 14.18 -12.33 2.14
CA THR A 132 14.77 -11.67 3.31
C THR A 132 14.85 -10.15 3.19
N TYR A 133 14.37 -9.57 2.09
CA TYR A 133 14.40 -8.13 1.88
C TYR A 133 13.64 -7.40 2.98
N HIS A 134 14.25 -6.36 3.52
CA HIS A 134 13.57 -5.36 4.32
C HIS A 134 14.12 -3.97 3.94
N PRO A 135 13.32 -2.91 4.02
CA PRO A 135 13.79 -1.57 3.71
C PRO A 135 14.98 -1.17 4.60
N GLN A 136 16.11 -0.80 3.99
CA GLN A 136 17.33 -0.38 4.70
C GLN A 136 17.47 1.14 4.74
N THR A 137 16.79 1.82 3.81
CA THR A 137 16.91 3.26 3.61
C THR A 137 15.55 3.92 3.73
N LEU A 138 15.53 5.23 4.00
CA LEU A 138 14.28 5.97 4.09
C LEU A 138 13.49 5.93 2.77
N LEU A 139 14.18 5.91 1.64
CA LEU A 139 13.52 5.86 0.33
C LEU A 139 12.86 4.51 0.07
N GLU A 140 13.54 3.40 0.39
CA GLU A 140 12.95 2.06 0.33
C GLU A 140 11.78 1.92 1.29
N LEU A 141 11.87 2.52 2.49
CA LEU A 141 10.76 2.51 3.44
C LEU A 141 9.58 3.30 2.88
N ALA A 142 9.82 4.44 2.24
CA ALA A 142 8.80 5.25 1.61
C ALA A 142 8.12 4.54 0.42
N GLU A 143 8.91 3.82 -0.38
CA GLU A 143 8.42 2.95 -1.45
C GLU A 143 7.47 1.90 -0.87
N TYR A 144 7.92 1.14 0.14
CA TYR A 144 7.11 0.12 0.81
C TYR A 144 5.83 0.69 1.44
N MET A 145 5.90 1.85 2.11
CA MET A 145 4.71 2.50 2.69
C MET A 145 3.72 2.94 1.61
N SER A 146 4.22 3.48 0.49
CA SER A 146 3.39 3.85 -0.65
C SER A 146 2.71 2.62 -1.28
N PHE A 147 3.44 1.52 -1.40
CA PHE A 147 2.93 0.24 -1.89
C PHE A 147 1.83 -0.29 -0.96
N THR A 148 2.09 -0.32 0.34
CA THR A 148 1.17 -0.85 1.36
C THR A 148 -0.17 -0.11 1.33
N GLU A 149 -0.16 1.21 1.20
CA GLU A 149 -1.38 2.00 1.05
C GLU A 149 -2.16 1.63 -0.23
N ARG A 150 -1.48 1.48 -1.37
CA ARG A 150 -2.11 1.02 -2.62
C ARG A 150 -2.67 -0.39 -2.48
N TYR A 151 -1.91 -1.29 -1.88
CA TYR A 151 -2.29 -2.67 -1.63
C TYR A 151 -3.56 -2.75 -0.79
N ALA A 152 -3.66 -1.94 0.28
CA ALA A 152 -4.85 -1.86 1.11
C ALA A 152 -6.06 -1.35 0.34
N LYS A 153 -5.90 -0.30 -0.46
CA LYS A 153 -6.96 0.21 -1.33
C LYS A 153 -7.42 -0.80 -2.39
N ARG A 154 -6.56 -1.72 -2.84
CA ARG A 154 -6.93 -2.84 -3.72
C ARG A 154 -7.67 -3.94 -2.95
N ARG A 155 -7.13 -4.38 -1.80
CA ARG A 155 -7.57 -5.60 -1.11
C ARG A 155 -8.78 -5.41 -0.20
N ILE A 156 -8.87 -4.29 0.53
CA ILE A 156 -9.94 -4.07 1.51
C ILE A 156 -11.31 -3.97 0.83
N PRO A 157 -11.47 -3.28 -0.33
CA PRO A 157 -12.73 -3.31 -1.08
C PRO A 157 -13.09 -4.69 -1.62
N LEU A 158 -12.11 -5.45 -2.15
CA LEU A 158 -12.34 -6.82 -2.66
C LEU A 158 -12.76 -7.81 -1.57
N PHE A 159 -12.19 -7.68 -0.37
CA PHE A 159 -12.61 -8.47 0.80
C PHE A 159 -14.10 -8.23 1.11
N ASN A 160 -14.59 -7.02 0.88
CA ASN A 160 -15.99 -6.67 1.16
C ASN A 160 -16.96 -7.20 0.10
N GLU A 161 -16.59 -7.19 -1.19
CA GLU A 161 -17.40 -7.83 -2.25
C GLU A 161 -17.48 -9.35 -2.08
N LEU A 162 -16.38 -9.98 -1.66
CA LEU A 162 -16.34 -11.40 -1.33
C LEU A 162 -17.17 -11.72 -0.07
N LEU A 163 -17.06 -10.92 1.01
CA LEU A 163 -17.79 -11.15 2.26
C LEU A 163 -19.29 -10.79 2.20
N GLY A 164 -19.72 -9.98 1.22
CA GLY A 164 -21.13 -9.66 1.00
C GLY A 164 -21.97 -10.82 0.44
N ASN A 165 -21.32 -11.89 -0.07
CA ASN A 165 -21.98 -13.02 -0.75
C ASN A 165 -21.72 -14.40 -0.11
N ILE A 166 -21.06 -14.50 1.04
CA ILE A 166 -20.71 -15.80 1.64
C ILE A 166 -21.75 -16.21 2.70
N SER A 167 -22.57 -17.21 2.37
CA SER A 167 -23.20 -18.08 3.37
C SER A 167 -22.13 -19.03 3.94
N PRO A 168 -22.17 -19.41 5.23
CA PRO A 168 -21.11 -20.23 5.87
C PRO A 168 -20.83 -21.61 5.25
N GLN A 169 -21.57 -22.02 4.22
CA GLN A 169 -21.52 -23.36 3.62
C GLN A 169 -20.65 -23.43 2.34
N ASP A 170 -20.27 -22.30 1.75
CA ASP A 170 -19.69 -22.26 0.39
C ASP A 170 -18.15 -22.28 0.34
N ILE A 171 -17.47 -22.46 1.48
CA ILE A 171 -16.01 -22.34 1.61
C ILE A 171 -15.24 -23.56 1.02
N SER A 172 -15.91 -24.64 0.60
CA SER A 172 -15.25 -25.83 0.03
C SER A 172 -14.98 -25.78 -1.48
N SER A 173 -15.32 -24.69 -2.17
CA SER A 173 -15.20 -24.59 -3.64
C SER A 173 -14.60 -23.25 -4.05
N LEU A 174 -13.30 -23.10 -3.84
CA LEU A 174 -12.50 -22.07 -4.52
C LEU A 174 -12.33 -22.47 -5.99
N GLU A 175 -12.49 -21.51 -6.91
CA GLU A 175 -11.61 -21.27 -8.08
C GLU A 175 -12.30 -20.30 -9.06
N THR A 176 -11.89 -19.02 -9.11
CA THR A 176 -11.71 -18.19 -10.34
C THR A 176 -11.42 -16.70 -10.01
N PRO A 177 -10.79 -15.93 -10.93
CA PRO A 177 -10.14 -14.65 -10.66
C PRO A 177 -11.08 -13.43 -10.81
N MET A 178 -10.82 -12.35 -10.05
CA MET A 178 -11.58 -11.09 -10.10
C MET A 178 -10.70 -9.90 -10.56
N PRO A 179 -11.32 -8.84 -11.11
CA PRO A 179 -10.80 -8.04 -12.22
C PRO A 179 -10.41 -6.62 -11.80
N ASP A 180 -9.89 -5.87 -12.78
CA ASP A 180 -9.52 -4.46 -12.71
C ASP A 180 -10.69 -3.51 -12.36
N PHE A 181 -10.54 -2.56 -11.40
CA PHE A 181 -10.75 -1.09 -11.56
C PHE A 181 -10.90 -0.22 -10.24
N TRP A 182 -10.07 0.86 -10.13
CA TRP A 182 -10.20 2.30 -9.67
C TRP A 182 -10.85 2.79 -8.33
N ILE A 183 -10.19 3.59 -7.45
CA ILE A 183 -9.94 5.07 -7.24
C ILE A 183 -11.12 5.99 -6.75
N PHE A 184 -11.08 6.50 -5.49
CA PHE A 184 -10.97 7.93 -5.03
C PHE A 184 -11.44 8.20 -3.56
N ASN A 185 -10.79 9.18 -2.92
CA ASN A 185 -10.92 9.67 -1.52
C ASN A 185 -11.94 10.83 -1.37
N HIS A 186 -12.65 10.94 -0.23
CA HIS A 186 -13.46 12.11 0.17
C HIS A 186 -12.85 12.85 1.40
N PRO A 187 -12.94 14.20 1.52
CA PRO A 187 -12.16 14.99 2.48
C PRO A 187 -12.70 15.13 3.92
N GLU A 188 -13.95 14.75 4.20
CA GLU A 188 -14.62 15.12 5.46
C GLU A 188 -14.36 14.20 6.68
N PHE A 189 -13.52 13.17 6.56
CA PHE A 189 -13.32 12.18 7.64
C PHE A 189 -12.01 12.34 8.44
N ALA A 190 -11.22 13.38 8.16
CA ALA A 190 -9.84 13.50 8.64
C ALA A 190 -9.70 13.91 10.14
N GLU A 191 -10.67 14.61 10.71
CA GLU A 191 -10.42 15.33 11.98
C GLU A 191 -10.81 14.53 13.25
N TYR A 192 -11.71 13.55 13.15
CA TYR A 192 -12.24 12.84 14.31
C TYR A 192 -11.37 11.64 14.77
N HIS A 193 -10.64 10.98 13.86
CA HIS A 193 -9.87 9.77 14.16
C HIS A 193 -8.40 10.02 14.55
N GLN A 194 -7.89 11.22 14.27
CA GLN A 194 -6.47 11.55 14.42
C GLN A 194 -5.98 11.51 15.88
N ARG A 195 -6.87 11.76 16.87
CA ARG A 195 -6.51 11.73 18.30
C ARG A 195 -6.42 10.31 18.90
N ARG A 196 -7.13 9.33 18.34
CA ARG A 196 -7.14 7.94 18.87
C ARG A 196 -6.17 7.01 18.14
N GLN A 197 -5.88 7.26 16.87
CA GLN A 197 -4.92 6.44 16.11
C GLN A 197 -3.46 6.62 16.58
N ILE A 198 -3.13 7.75 17.23
CA ILE A 198 -1.79 8.00 17.81
C ILE A 198 -1.41 6.93 18.85
N LEU A 199 -2.36 6.43 19.65
CA LEU A 199 -2.11 5.38 20.66
C LEU A 199 -1.83 4.02 20.02
N ILE A 200 -2.51 3.70 18.91
CA ILE A 200 -2.29 2.45 18.15
C ILE A 200 -0.94 2.52 17.44
N VAL A 201 -0.57 3.68 16.88
CA VAL A 201 0.73 3.88 16.24
C VAL A 201 1.89 3.73 17.23
N LEU A 202 1.76 4.26 18.45
CA LEU A 202 2.78 4.13 19.47
C LEU A 202 3.02 2.67 19.89
N ARG A 203 2.00 1.80 19.82
CA ARG A 203 2.11 0.36 20.11
C ARG A 203 2.57 -0.49 18.92
N ALA A 204 2.20 -0.14 17.69
CA ALA A 204 2.73 -0.80 16.49
C ALA A 204 4.22 -0.49 16.28
N GLN A 205 4.67 0.72 16.67
CA GLN A 205 6.08 1.11 16.64
C GLN A 205 6.93 0.37 17.67
N THR A 206 6.38 -0.05 18.81
CA THR A 206 7.07 -0.92 19.77
C THR A 206 7.18 -2.35 19.25
N PHE A 207 6.13 -2.89 18.61
CA PHE A 207 6.16 -4.24 18.02
C PHE A 207 7.25 -4.41 16.95
N LEU A 208 7.40 -3.44 16.05
CA LEU A 208 8.44 -3.46 15.00
C LEU A 208 9.87 -3.20 15.52
N ARG A 209 10.04 -2.86 16.81
CA ARG A 209 11.35 -2.74 17.48
C ARG A 209 11.74 -3.99 18.27
N GLU A 210 10.79 -4.87 18.58
CA GLU A 210 11.03 -6.06 19.41
C GLU A 210 11.46 -7.30 18.59
N GLU A 211 11.49 -7.21 17.25
CA GLU A 211 12.01 -8.26 16.34
C GLU A 211 13.44 -7.98 15.80
N THR A 212 14.22 -7.10 16.45
CA THR A 212 15.66 -6.90 16.22
C THR A 212 16.47 -7.28 17.44
#